data_AF-A0A2E0DSR8-F1
#
_entry.id   AF-A0A2E0DSR8-F1
#
_cell.length_a   1.000
_cell.length_b   1.000
_cell.length_c   1.000
_cell.angle_alpha   90.00
_cell.angle_beta   90.00
_cell.angle_gamma   90.00
#
_symmetry.space_group_name_H-M   'P 1'
#
loop_
_entity.id
_entity.type
_entity.pdbx_description
1 polymer ?
#
loop_
_entity_poly.entity_id
_entity_poly.type
_entity_poly.pdbx_seq_one_letter_code
_entity_poly.pdbx_strand_id
1 'polypeptide(L)'
;MKTPRRALLNALTLTAVATFAGLATPTPISAQDLEIAMDRGQMTEFALAHIAVNDARDEFHGAVARVHDPEGRMRAREEVEEAITAILEEAGMTREEYDQITLLISLDGELRTMFEEVMAELDGGTRG
;
A
#
# COMPACT_ATOMS: atom_id res chain seq x y z
N MET A 1 14.57 45.55 -46.93
CA MET A 1 15.81 45.07 -47.58
C MET A 1 16.29 43.80 -46.90
N LYS A 2 16.57 42.75 -47.68
CA LYS A 2 17.24 41.47 -47.36
C LYS A 2 16.52 40.45 -46.44
N THR A 3 15.73 39.58 -47.08
CA THR A 3 15.77 38.13 -46.80
C THR A 3 17.06 37.53 -47.41
N PRO A 4 17.31 36.20 -47.39
CA PRO A 4 17.24 35.18 -46.34
C PRO A 4 18.62 34.47 -46.20
N ARG A 5 18.82 33.60 -45.20
CA ARG A 5 19.83 32.53 -45.33
C ARG A 5 19.33 31.22 -44.71
N ARG A 6 18.90 30.34 -45.62
CA ARG A 6 18.73 28.91 -45.41
C ARG A 6 20.11 28.28 -45.13
N ALA A 7 20.18 27.42 -44.12
CA ALA A 7 21.17 26.34 -44.02
C ALA A 7 20.41 25.17 -43.37
N LEU A 8 19.81 24.34 -44.22
CA LEU A 8 20.31 23.03 -44.63
C LEU A 8 19.92 21.94 -43.62
N LEU A 9 19.11 21.02 -44.15
CA LEU A 9 18.80 19.71 -43.62
C LEU A 9 20.04 19.04 -43.02
N ASN A 10 19.85 18.36 -41.89
CA ASN A 10 20.37 17.00 -41.75
C ASN A 10 19.26 16.15 -41.14
N ALA A 11 18.62 15.37 -42.01
CA ALA A 11 17.91 14.18 -41.61
C ALA A 11 18.90 13.26 -40.90
N LEU A 12 18.60 12.89 -39.66
CA LEU A 12 19.19 11.72 -39.06
C LEU A 12 18.06 10.94 -38.38
N THR A 13 17.36 10.16 -39.20
CA THR A 13 16.58 9.02 -38.76
C THR A 13 17.53 8.05 -38.08
N LEU A 14 17.65 8.13 -36.75
CA LEU A 14 18.35 7.12 -35.97
C LEU A 14 17.36 6.00 -35.65
N THR A 15 17.12 5.16 -36.65
CA THR A 15 16.54 3.84 -36.46
C THR A 15 17.58 2.97 -35.75
N ALA A 16 17.58 2.98 -34.42
CA ALA A 16 18.31 2.01 -33.63
C ALA A 16 17.36 0.84 -33.31
N VAL A 17 17.29 -0.12 -34.23
CA VAL A 17 16.78 -1.46 -33.92
C VAL A 17 17.89 -2.16 -33.12
N ALA A 18 17.76 -2.12 -31.80
CA ALA A 18 18.55 -2.93 -30.88
C ALA A 18 17.75 -4.17 -30.50
N THR A 19 17.81 -5.20 -31.34
CA THR A 19 17.50 -6.57 -30.96
C THR A 19 18.65 -7.12 -30.12
N PHE A 20 18.49 -7.24 -28.79
CA PHE A 20 18.95 -8.41 -28.03
C PHE A 20 18.52 -8.40 -26.55
N ALA A 21 18.03 -9.57 -26.12
CA ALA A 21 17.99 -10.15 -24.77
C ALA A 21 17.12 -9.47 -23.69
N GLY A 22 16.15 -10.24 -23.19
CA GLY A 22 15.32 -9.91 -22.05
C GLY A 22 16.14 -9.61 -20.80
N LEU A 23 16.28 -8.32 -20.52
CA LEU A 23 16.50 -7.79 -19.21
C LEU A 23 15.16 -7.16 -18.82
N ALA A 24 14.48 -7.77 -17.85
CA ALA A 24 13.33 -7.15 -17.21
C ALA A 24 13.83 -5.88 -16.52
N THR A 25 13.76 -4.76 -17.23
CA THR A 25 13.95 -3.45 -16.62
C THR A 25 12.84 -3.30 -15.59
N PRO A 26 13.14 -3.06 -14.31
CA PRO A 26 12.10 -2.76 -13.34
C PRO A 26 11.39 -1.49 -13.84
N THR A 27 10.14 -1.65 -14.26
CA THR A 27 9.27 -0.54 -14.58
C THR A 27 9.12 0.27 -13.30
N PRO A 28 9.42 1.59 -13.30
CA PRO A 28 9.14 2.42 -12.16
C PRO A 28 7.62 2.42 -11.94
N ILE A 29 7.18 1.71 -10.91
CA ILE A 29 5.79 1.76 -10.45
C ILE A 29 5.58 3.19 -9.94
N SER A 30 4.91 4.01 -10.73
CA SER A 30 4.45 5.31 -10.28
C SER A 30 3.24 5.09 -9.40
N ALA A 31 3.20 5.72 -8.22
CA ALA A 31 2.03 5.67 -7.32
C ALA A 31 0.71 6.12 -7.98
N GLN A 32 0.78 6.74 -9.16
CA GLN A 32 -0.35 7.19 -9.97
C GLN A 32 -0.89 6.14 -10.95
N ASP A 33 -0.21 5.01 -11.15
CA ASP A 33 -0.62 3.92 -12.07
C ASP A 33 -1.25 2.72 -11.34
N LEU A 34 -1.35 2.75 -10.01
CA LEU A 34 -2.02 1.72 -9.22
C LEU A 34 -3.47 2.13 -8.98
N GLU A 35 -4.30 1.95 -10.01
CA GLU A 35 -5.74 1.74 -9.81
C GLU A 35 -5.87 0.33 -9.18
N ILE A 36 -5.73 0.24 -7.86
CA ILE A 36 -6.06 -0.99 -7.13
C ILE A 36 -7.59 -1.11 -7.19
N ALA A 37 -8.08 -1.70 -8.28
CA ALA A 37 -9.45 -2.17 -8.35
C ALA A 37 -9.57 -3.33 -7.37
N MET A 38 -10.10 -3.04 -6.18
CA MET A 38 -10.26 -4.01 -5.10
C MET A 38 -11.67 -4.58 -5.14
N ASP A 39 -11.79 -5.90 -5.27
CA ASP A 39 -13.07 -6.57 -5.15
C ASP A 39 -13.47 -6.80 -3.68
N ARG A 40 -14.70 -7.27 -3.45
CA ARG A 40 -15.22 -7.51 -2.09
C ARG A 40 -14.44 -8.58 -1.33
N GLY A 41 -13.91 -9.59 -2.02
CA GLY A 41 -13.10 -10.64 -1.39
C GLY A 41 -11.80 -10.06 -0.85
N GLN A 42 -11.09 -9.29 -1.69
CA GLN A 42 -9.87 -8.58 -1.31
C GLN A 42 -10.13 -7.54 -0.20
N MET A 43 -11.26 -6.83 -0.26
CA MET A 43 -11.68 -5.93 0.82
C MET A 43 -11.90 -6.67 2.14
N THR A 44 -12.44 -7.90 2.09
CA THR A 44 -12.66 -8.73 3.29
C THR A 44 -11.34 -9.18 3.90
N GLU A 45 -10.40 -9.64 3.08
CA GLU A 45 -9.05 -10.02 3.55
C GLU A 45 -8.32 -8.83 4.17
N PHE A 46 -8.37 -7.66 3.51
CA PHE A 46 -7.83 -6.42 4.07
C PHE A 46 -8.51 -6.04 5.39
N ALA A 47 -9.84 -6.11 5.47
CA ALA A 47 -10.58 -5.76 6.68
C ALA A 47 -10.24 -6.65 7.87
N LEU A 48 -10.08 -7.97 7.65
CA LEU A 48 -9.64 -8.90 8.69
C LEU A 48 -8.24 -8.58 9.20
N ALA A 49 -7.29 -8.30 8.29
CA ALA A 49 -5.95 -7.87 8.65
C ALA A 49 -5.98 -6.53 9.42
N HIS A 50 -6.81 -5.58 8.96
CA HIS A 50 -6.98 -4.27 9.60
C HIS A 50 -7.52 -4.37 11.03
N ILE A 51 -8.48 -5.27 11.28
CA ILE A 51 -9.00 -5.57 12.62
C ILE A 51 -7.87 -6.10 13.51
N ALA A 52 -7.15 -7.13 13.06
CA ALA A 52 -6.07 -7.72 13.83
C ALA A 52 -4.94 -6.71 14.15
N VAL A 53 -4.59 -5.85 13.19
CA VAL A 53 -3.61 -4.76 13.41
C VAL A 53 -4.09 -3.75 14.45
N ASN A 54 -5.38 -3.40 14.44
CA ASN A 54 -5.94 -2.50 15.44
C ASN A 54 -5.98 -3.13 16.83
N ASP A 55 -6.34 -4.42 16.93
CA ASP A 55 -6.31 -5.16 18.20
C ASP A 55 -4.90 -5.20 18.80
N ALA A 56 -3.88 -5.46 17.98
CA ALA A 56 -2.47 -5.43 18.41
C ALA A 56 -2.05 -4.03 18.90
N ARG A 57 -2.50 -2.96 18.24
CA ARG A 57 -2.24 -1.57 18.65
C ARG A 57 -2.93 -1.24 19.97
N ASP A 58 -4.16 -1.70 20.17
CA ASP A 58 -4.90 -1.48 21.41
C ASP A 58 -4.28 -2.22 22.59
N GLU A 59 -3.80 -3.45 22.38
CA GLU A 59 -3.02 -4.18 23.37
C GLU A 59 -1.74 -3.41 23.75
N PHE A 60 -1.01 -2.91 22.75
CA PHE A 60 0.18 -2.07 22.95
C PHE A 60 -0.11 -0.80 23.74
N HIS A 61 -1.18 -0.06 23.39
CA HIS A 61 -1.58 1.13 24.15
C HIS A 61 -1.87 0.78 25.61
N GLY A 62 -2.53 -0.36 25.86
CA GLY A 62 -2.74 -0.88 27.21
C GLY A 62 -1.43 -1.23 27.92
N ALA A 63 -0.48 -1.88 27.24
CA ALA A 63 0.81 -2.26 27.79
C ALA A 63 1.66 -1.05 28.17
N VAL A 64 1.82 -0.08 27.26
CA VAL A 64 2.62 1.14 27.48
C VAL A 64 2.04 2.01 28.58
N ALA A 65 0.71 2.06 28.73
CA ALA A 65 0.08 2.80 29.84
C ALA A 65 0.49 2.27 31.23
N ARG A 66 0.90 1.00 31.33
CA ARG A 66 1.32 0.34 32.58
C ARG A 66 2.85 0.35 32.80
N VAL A 67 3.62 0.80 31.82
CA VAL A 67 5.09 0.78 31.85
C VAL A 67 5.63 2.20 32.07
N HIS A 68 6.44 2.39 33.12
CA HIS A 68 6.93 3.72 33.51
C HIS A 68 8.40 3.97 33.15
N ASP A 69 9.17 2.92 32.84
CA ASP A 69 10.55 3.05 32.43
C ASP A 69 10.70 3.17 30.89
N PRO A 70 11.73 3.87 30.39
CA PRO A 70 11.96 4.00 28.95
C PRO A 70 12.24 2.67 28.23
N GLU A 71 12.97 1.75 28.86
CA GLU A 71 13.36 0.47 28.24
C GLU A 71 12.15 -0.44 28.00
N GLY A 72 11.25 -0.53 28.98
CA GLY A 72 10.01 -1.29 28.82
C GLY A 72 9.08 -0.69 27.77
N ARG A 73 9.06 0.64 27.60
CA ARG A 73 8.31 1.28 26.51
C ARG A 73 8.93 1.00 25.15
N MET A 74 10.25 0.87 25.06
CA MET A 74 10.93 0.45 23.83
C MET A 74 10.60 -1.01 23.50
N ARG A 75 10.71 -1.93 24.47
CA ARG A 75 10.33 -3.33 24.27
C ARG A 75 8.89 -3.51 23.83
N ALA A 76 7.95 -2.83 24.49
CA ALA A 76 6.55 -2.87 24.07
C ALA A 76 6.36 -2.39 22.61
N ARG A 77 7.16 -1.41 22.17
CA ARG A 77 7.12 -0.92 20.79
C ARG A 77 7.68 -1.96 19.81
N GLU A 78 8.76 -2.62 20.15
CA GLU A 78 9.33 -3.70 19.33
C GLU A 78 8.34 -4.87 19.22
N GLU A 79 7.73 -5.28 20.33
CA GLU A 79 6.73 -6.34 20.39
C GLU A 79 5.50 -6.05 19.51
N VAL A 80 4.97 -4.81 19.52
CA VAL A 80 3.82 -4.48 18.66
C VAL A 80 4.19 -4.41 17.18
N GLU A 81 5.38 -3.92 16.83
CA GLU A 81 5.79 -3.90 15.42
C GLU A 81 6.02 -5.32 14.91
N GLU A 82 6.62 -6.21 15.70
CA GLU A 82 6.75 -7.64 15.37
C GLU A 82 5.37 -8.30 15.19
N ALA A 83 4.42 -8.03 16.08
CA ALA A 83 3.06 -8.55 15.97
C ALA A 83 2.35 -8.06 14.70
N ILE A 84 2.46 -6.76 14.38
CA ILE A 84 1.87 -6.21 13.15
C ILE A 84 2.53 -6.82 11.92
N THR A 85 3.85 -6.97 11.89
CA THR A 85 4.54 -7.63 10.77
C THR A 85 4.03 -9.06 10.57
N ALA A 86 3.89 -9.84 11.64
CA ALA A 86 3.37 -11.21 11.56
C ALA A 86 1.93 -11.26 11.02
N ILE A 87 1.05 -10.36 11.48
CA ILE A 87 -0.34 -10.26 10.98
C ILE A 87 -0.37 -9.98 9.48
N LEU A 88 0.47 -9.05 9.01
CA LEU A 88 0.52 -8.69 7.59
C LEU A 88 1.11 -9.84 6.74
N GLU A 89 2.15 -10.52 7.23
CA GLU A 89 2.72 -11.69 6.56
C GLU A 89 1.71 -12.84 6.44
N GLU A 90 0.92 -13.11 7.49
CA GLU A 90 -0.15 -14.12 7.45
C GLU A 90 -1.25 -13.76 6.44
N ALA A 91 -1.56 -12.48 6.31
CA ALA A 91 -2.48 -11.97 5.30
C ALA A 91 -1.87 -11.89 3.88
N GLY A 92 -0.60 -12.26 3.71
CA GLY A 92 0.10 -12.17 2.42
C GLY A 92 0.31 -10.73 1.94
N MET A 93 0.39 -9.77 2.86
CA MET A 93 0.44 -8.34 2.59
C MET A 93 1.74 -7.73 3.11
N THR A 94 2.35 -6.85 2.33
CA THR A 94 3.47 -6.03 2.79
C THR A 94 2.98 -4.81 3.58
N ARG A 95 3.87 -4.18 4.35
CA ARG A 95 3.51 -2.95 5.07
C ARG A 95 3.15 -1.82 4.11
N GLU A 96 3.89 -1.71 3.02
CA GLU A 96 3.65 -0.73 1.97
C GLU A 96 2.28 -0.91 1.31
N GLU A 97 1.89 -2.14 1.00
CA GLU A 97 0.55 -2.45 0.45
C GLU A 97 -0.56 -2.10 1.45
N TYR A 98 -0.38 -2.47 2.73
CA TYR A 98 -1.34 -2.13 3.77
C TYR A 98 -1.56 -0.62 3.90
N ASP A 99 -0.47 0.15 3.94
CA ASP A 99 -0.52 1.61 4.04
C ASP A 99 -1.13 2.24 2.78
N GLN A 100 -0.83 1.68 1.59
CA GLN A 100 -1.42 2.14 0.33
C GLN A 100 -2.92 1.88 0.26
N ILE A 101 -3.38 0.68 0.61
CA ILE A 101 -4.82 0.35 0.62
C ILE A 101 -5.55 1.22 1.65
N THR A 102 -4.97 1.41 2.83
CA THR A 102 -5.51 2.32 3.86
C THR A 102 -5.67 3.74 3.31
N LEU A 103 -4.66 4.24 2.59
CA LEU A 103 -4.72 5.55 1.95
C LEU A 103 -5.81 5.60 0.86
N LEU A 104 -5.90 4.60 0.00
CA LEU A 104 -6.91 4.55 -1.07
C LEU A 104 -8.33 4.55 -0.50
N ILE A 105 -8.61 3.74 0.52
CA ILE A 105 -9.90 3.74 1.23
C ILE A 105 -10.23 5.12 1.81
N SER A 106 -9.23 5.86 2.29
CA SER A 106 -9.47 7.21 2.83
C SER A 106 -9.79 8.27 1.75
N LEU A 107 -9.34 8.04 0.52
CA LEU A 107 -9.46 9.00 -0.60
C LEU A 107 -10.64 8.68 -1.52
N ASP A 108 -11.00 7.40 -1.68
CA ASP A 108 -12.05 6.93 -2.57
C ASP A 108 -13.34 6.60 -1.80
N GLY A 109 -14.43 7.27 -2.19
CA GLY A 109 -15.72 7.12 -1.50
C GLY A 109 -16.39 5.77 -1.71
N GLU A 110 -16.18 5.12 -2.85
CA GLU A 110 -16.75 3.81 -3.15
C GLU A 110 -16.01 2.72 -2.37
N LEU A 111 -14.67 2.78 -2.35
CA LEU A 111 -13.86 1.87 -1.54
C LEU A 111 -14.14 2.05 -0.04
N ARG A 112 -14.30 3.28 0.44
CA ARG A 112 -14.72 3.53 1.84
C ARG A 112 -16.06 2.88 2.15
N THR A 113 -17.05 3.04 1.27
CA THR A 113 -18.38 2.46 1.48
C THR A 113 -18.30 0.93 1.53
N MET A 114 -17.55 0.32 0.60
CA MET A 114 -17.35 -1.13 0.59
C MET A 114 -16.62 -1.62 1.86
N PHE A 115 -15.62 -0.90 2.34
CA PHE A 115 -14.93 -1.22 3.59
C PHE A 115 -15.88 -1.16 4.79
N GLU A 116 -16.68 -0.10 4.91
CA GLU A 116 -17.66 0.07 5.98
C GLU A 116 -18.71 -1.06 5.97
N GLU A 117 -19.20 -1.45 4.79
CA GLU A 117 -20.13 -2.58 4.64
C GLU A 117 -19.50 -3.90 5.08
N VAL A 118 -18.28 -4.21 4.63
CA VAL A 118 -17.55 -5.41 5.02
C VAL A 118 -17.29 -5.44 6.53
N MET A 119 -16.88 -4.31 7.13
CA MET A 119 -16.68 -4.20 8.58
C MET A 119 -17.98 -4.46 9.35
N ALA A 120 -19.12 -3.95 8.86
CA ALA A 120 -20.42 -4.20 9.46
C ALA A 120 -20.86 -5.67 9.34
N GLU A 121 -20.58 -6.32 8.20
CA GLU A 121 -20.83 -7.75 7.98
C GLU A 121 -19.99 -8.62 8.93
N LEU A 122 -18.71 -8.29 9.13
CA LEU A 122 -17.81 -8.99 10.05
C LEU A 122 -18.25 -8.85 11.52
N ASP A 123 -18.66 -7.65 11.95
CA ASP A 123 -19.17 -7.42 13.32
C ASP A 123 -20.55 -8.10 13.55
N GLY A 124 -21.41 -8.12 12.52
CA GLY A 124 -22.69 -8.81 12.55
C GLY A 124 -22.57 -10.34 12.55
N GLY A 125 -21.64 -10.90 11.77
CA GLY A 125 -21.37 -12.33 11.70
C GLY A 125 -20.75 -12.91 12.98
N THR A 126 -20.06 -12.09 13.76
CA THR A 126 -19.47 -12.48 15.05
C THR A 126 -20.51 -12.63 16.17
N ARG A 127 -21.74 -12.12 15.99
CA ARG A 127 -22.85 -12.22 16.96
C ARG A 127 -23.94 -13.23 16.59
N GLY A 128 -23.76 -13.99 15.50
CA GLY A 128 -24.73 -14.96 14.97
C GLY A 128 -24.54 -16.39 15.45
#